data_AF-A0A0C2CL32-F1
#
_entry.id   AF-A0A0C2CL32-F1
#
_cell.length_a   1.000
_cell.length_b   1.000
_cell.length_c   1.000
_cell.angle_alpha   90.00
_cell.angle_beta   90.00
_cell.angle_gamma   90.00
#
_symmetry.space_group_name_H-M   'P 1'
#
loop_
_entity.id
_entity.type
_entity.pdbx_description
1 polymer ?
#
loop_
_entity_poly.entity_id
_entity_poly.type
_entity_poly.pdbx_seq_one_letter_code
_entity_poly.pdbx_strand_id
1 'polypeptide(L)'
;MLRLVTTLVTVVVLLAVLAGLAWRQQAAEERAAAREHARERWLTQAPKSPHGAAHFGTFVFAPARELSALAPGYDEVLGTSARIEAHVRAPLLGRPIAELPYAGRFGWPSMLSLCELLLPLLGIALGHACIAGERERSALLLPRSVGVSASQSRSPASRRSAWGCSCSPRSRSSAGLLCGAPTWSHAGDR
;
A
#
# COMPACT_ATOMS: atom_id res chain seq x y z
N MET A 1 -14.25 10.51 -13.50
CA MET A 1 -13.63 9.31 -12.88
C MET A 1 -12.57 9.66 -11.84
N LEU A 2 -11.52 10.42 -12.16
CA LEU A 2 -10.44 10.71 -11.19
C LEU A 2 -10.92 11.26 -9.84
N ARG A 3 -11.81 12.27 -9.85
CA ARG A 3 -12.40 12.83 -8.62
C ARG A 3 -13.09 11.78 -7.73
N LEU A 4 -13.74 10.80 -8.34
CA LEU A 4 -14.41 9.72 -7.60
C LEU A 4 -13.39 8.79 -6.95
N VAL A 5 -12.34 8.42 -7.70
CA VAL A 5 -11.26 7.54 -7.20
C VAL A 5 -10.51 8.21 -6.05
N THR A 6 -10.14 9.49 -6.19
CA THR A 6 -9.43 10.22 -5.13
C THR A 6 -10.30 10.37 -3.88
N THR A 7 -11.59 10.69 -4.04
CA THR A 7 -12.51 10.79 -2.89
C THR A 7 -12.69 9.44 -2.22
N LEU A 8 -12.88 8.36 -2.99
CA LEU A 8 -13.02 7.01 -2.45
C LEU A 8 -11.79 6.59 -1.64
N VAL A 9 -10.59 6.72 -2.21
CA VAL A 9 -9.33 6.36 -1.53
C VAL A 9 -9.15 7.19 -0.25
N THR A 10 -9.43 8.49 -0.30
CA THR A 10 -9.31 9.37 0.88
C THR A 10 -10.28 8.94 1.99
N VAL A 11 -11.53 8.60 1.64
CA VAL A 11 -12.54 8.12 2.60
C VAL A 11 -12.10 6.79 3.20
N VAL A 12 -11.61 5.84 2.39
CA VAL A 12 -11.13 4.53 2.87
C VAL A 12 -9.96 4.70 3.85
N VAL A 13 -8.98 5.55 3.52
CA VAL A 13 -7.85 5.82 4.42
C VAL A 13 -8.34 6.46 5.73
N LEU A 14 -9.24 7.43 5.66
CA LEU A 14 -9.79 8.08 6.86
C LEU A 14 -10.54 7.09 7.76
N LEU A 15 -11.37 6.22 7.18
CA LEU A 15 -12.10 5.19 7.92
C LEU A 15 -11.13 4.19 8.57
N ALA A 16 -10.06 3.80 7.85
CA ALA A 16 -9.04 2.93 8.40
C ALA A 16 -8.34 3.57 9.62
N VAL A 17 -8.01 4.87 9.55
CA VAL A 17 -7.47 5.65 10.69
C VAL A 17 -8.41 5.63 11.89
N LEU A 18 -9.68 5.95 11.67
CA LEU A 18 -10.67 6.00 12.75
C LEU A 18 -10.87 4.63 13.40
N ALA A 19 -10.94 3.57 12.60
CA ALA A 19 -11.05 2.20 13.10
C ALA A 19 -9.81 1.80 13.93
N GLY A 20 -8.60 2.13 13.47
CA GLY A 20 -7.37 1.85 14.20
C GLY A 20 -7.28 2.60 15.53
N LEU A 21 -7.73 3.86 15.57
CA LEU A 21 -7.80 4.65 16.80
C LEU A 21 -8.79 4.07 17.81
N ALA A 22 -9.99 3.70 17.35
CA ALA A 22 -11.02 3.07 18.18
C ALA A 22 -10.53 1.73 18.75
N TRP A 23 -9.92 0.89 17.91
CA TRP A 23 -9.35 -0.39 18.34
C TRP A 23 -8.26 -0.20 19.40
N ARG A 24 -7.37 0.79 19.23
CA ARG A 24 -6.33 1.08 20.23
C ARG A 24 -6.92 1.53 21.56
N GLN A 25 -7.96 2.37 21.54
CA GLN A 25 -8.63 2.80 22.77
C GLN A 25 -9.23 1.62 23.52
N GLN A 26 -9.99 0.78 22.82
CA GLN A 26 -10.58 -0.43 23.40
C GLN A 26 -9.50 -1.36 23.98
N ALA A 27 -8.44 -1.64 23.21
CA ALA A 27 -7.34 -2.49 23.67
C ALA A 27 -6.60 -1.89 24.89
N ALA A 28 -6.52 -0.55 25.00
CA ALA A 28 -5.93 0.11 26.16
C ALA A 28 -6.80 -0.03 27.41
N GLU A 29 -8.12 0.13 27.27
CA GLU A 29 -9.09 -0.04 28.35
C GLU A 29 -9.11 -1.50 28.86
N GLU A 30 -9.19 -2.47 27.96
CA GLU A 30 -9.16 -3.91 28.31
C GLU A 30 -7.88 -4.27 29.08
N ARG A 31 -6.72 -3.76 28.63
CA ARG A 31 -5.44 -3.99 29.33
C ARG A 31 -5.38 -3.29 30.67
N ALA A 32 -5.95 -2.09 30.80
CA ALA A 32 -6.01 -1.38 32.08
C ALA A 32 -6.89 -2.15 33.09
N ALA A 33 -8.07 -2.61 32.66
CA ALA A 33 -8.94 -3.43 33.48
C ALA A 33 -8.28 -4.76 33.91
N ALA A 34 -7.59 -5.44 32.97
CA ALA A 34 -6.90 -6.69 33.27
C ALA A 34 -5.73 -6.50 34.26
N ARG A 35 -5.00 -5.37 34.16
CA ARG A 35 -3.96 -4.99 35.13
C ARG A 35 -4.53 -4.76 36.51
N GLU A 36 -5.63 -4.01 36.61
CA GLU A 36 -6.27 -3.72 37.90
C GLU A 36 -6.76 -5.02 38.55
N HIS A 37 -7.41 -5.88 37.78
CA HIS A 37 -7.86 -7.17 38.29
C HIS A 37 -6.70 -8.09 38.71
N ALA A 38 -5.60 -8.11 37.96
CA ALA A 38 -4.39 -8.85 38.37
C ALA A 38 -3.77 -8.27 39.66
N ARG A 39 -3.81 -6.95 39.82
CA ARG A 39 -3.31 -6.26 41.01
C ARG A 39 -4.18 -6.55 42.22
N GLU A 40 -5.49 -6.46 42.10
CA GLU A 40 -6.46 -6.77 43.14
C GLU A 40 -6.25 -8.21 43.64
N ARG A 41 -6.24 -9.19 42.73
CA ARG A 41 -5.99 -10.61 43.08
C ARG A 41 -4.65 -10.83 43.76
N TRP A 42 -3.63 -10.05 43.42
CA TRP A 42 -2.33 -10.14 44.08
C TRP A 42 -2.38 -9.61 45.52
N LEU A 43 -3.18 -8.57 45.77
CA LEU A 43 -3.32 -7.94 47.09
C LEU A 43 -4.29 -8.70 48.01
N THR A 44 -5.33 -9.32 47.47
CA THR A 44 -6.38 -10.03 48.23
C THR A 44 -6.08 -11.52 48.46
N GLN A 45 -4.82 -11.91 48.34
CA GLN A 45 -4.39 -13.29 48.58
C GLN A 45 -4.68 -13.73 50.03
N ALA A 46 -5.13 -14.97 50.20
CA ALA A 46 -5.23 -15.57 51.52
C ALA A 46 -3.87 -15.56 52.26
N PRO A 47 -3.86 -15.51 53.61
CA PRO A 47 -2.63 -15.50 54.39
C PRO A 47 -1.72 -16.67 54.00
N LYS A 48 -0.50 -16.35 53.58
CA LYS A 48 0.52 -17.34 53.17
C LYS A 48 1.92 -16.77 53.38
N SER A 49 2.93 -17.63 53.37
CA SER A 49 4.33 -17.20 53.52
C SER A 49 4.76 -16.33 52.32
N PRO A 50 5.76 -15.44 52.48
CA PRO A 50 6.29 -14.64 51.36
C PRO A 50 6.72 -15.49 50.15
N HIS A 51 7.27 -16.67 50.40
CA HIS A 51 7.63 -17.63 49.35
C HIS A 51 6.38 -18.21 48.65
N GLY A 52 5.34 -18.58 49.41
CA GLY A 52 4.06 -19.04 48.85
C GLY A 52 3.32 -17.96 48.05
N ALA A 53 3.46 -16.69 48.44
CA ALA A 53 2.97 -15.55 47.65
C ALA A 53 3.72 -15.41 46.33
N ALA A 54 5.05 -15.60 46.32
CA ALA A 54 5.84 -15.56 45.11
C ALA A 54 5.48 -16.70 44.12
N HIS A 55 5.12 -17.88 44.63
CA HIS A 55 4.61 -19.00 43.83
C HIS A 55 3.14 -18.86 43.37
N PHE A 56 2.34 -17.99 43.98
CA PHE A 56 1.00 -17.70 43.48
C PHE A 56 1.04 -17.02 42.10
N GLY A 57 2.06 -16.17 41.91
CA GLY A 57 2.30 -15.44 40.67
C GLY A 57 1.29 -14.31 40.40
N THR A 58 1.57 -13.53 39.35
CA THR A 58 0.68 -12.46 38.86
C THR A 58 0.81 -12.32 37.34
N PHE A 59 -0.05 -11.51 36.74
CA PHE A 59 0.02 -11.20 35.31
C PHE A 59 0.55 -9.79 35.09
N VAL A 60 1.42 -9.65 34.09
CA VAL A 60 1.87 -8.36 33.57
C VAL A 60 1.44 -8.21 32.13
N PHE A 61 1.15 -6.97 31.75
CA PHE A 61 0.56 -6.64 30.45
C PHE A 61 1.38 -5.53 29.79
N ALA A 62 1.79 -5.73 28.55
CA ALA A 62 2.51 -4.73 27.78
C ALA A 62 1.65 -3.47 27.57
N PRO A 63 2.22 -2.25 27.66
CA PRO A 63 1.49 -1.02 27.36
C PRO A 63 1.05 -0.98 25.90
N ALA A 64 -0.15 -0.44 25.66
CA ALA A 64 -0.58 -0.11 24.31
C ALA A 64 0.34 0.98 23.76
N ARG A 65 1.05 0.71 22.67
CA ARG A 65 1.94 1.67 22.02
C ARG A 65 1.13 2.61 21.14
N GLU A 66 1.54 3.88 21.02
CA GLU A 66 0.80 4.88 20.24
C GLU A 66 0.61 4.46 18.77
N LEU A 67 1.68 3.93 18.18
CA LEU A 67 1.73 3.39 16.82
C LEU A 67 1.00 2.06 16.65
N SER A 68 0.61 1.37 17.73
CA SER A 68 -0.09 0.08 17.61
C SER A 68 -1.47 0.20 16.97
N ALA A 69 -2.06 1.41 16.94
CA ALA A 69 -3.28 1.71 16.19
C ALA A 69 -3.10 1.55 14.68
N LEU A 70 -1.92 1.91 14.16
CA LEU A 70 -1.61 1.91 12.73
C LEU A 70 -1.03 0.55 12.33
N ALA A 71 -0.09 0.07 13.13
CA ALA A 71 0.60 -1.19 12.92
C ALA A 71 0.77 -1.90 14.26
N PRO A 72 0.11 -3.05 14.49
CA PRO A 72 0.24 -3.80 15.73
C PRO A 72 1.67 -4.37 15.94
N GLY A 73 2.51 -4.33 14.90
CA GLY A 73 3.90 -4.77 14.97
C GLY A 73 4.01 -6.26 15.26
N TYR A 74 4.82 -6.63 16.25
CA TYR A 74 5.01 -8.02 16.65
C TYR A 74 4.07 -8.48 17.76
N ASP A 75 3.15 -7.63 18.25
CA ASP A 75 2.26 -7.98 19.36
C ASP A 75 1.38 -9.19 19.04
N GLU A 76 0.98 -9.34 17.78
CA GLU A 76 0.16 -10.46 17.30
C GLU A 76 0.90 -11.81 17.35
N VAL A 77 2.23 -11.76 17.15
CA VAL A 77 3.11 -12.93 17.08
C VAL A 77 3.75 -13.22 18.43
N LEU A 78 4.18 -12.22 19.20
CA LEU A 78 4.88 -12.40 20.46
C LEU A 78 3.91 -12.54 21.63
N GLY A 79 2.80 -11.81 21.59
CA GLY A 79 1.84 -11.75 22.68
C GLY A 79 1.97 -10.46 23.49
N THR A 80 0.94 -10.18 24.28
CA THR A 80 0.77 -8.89 24.98
C THR A 80 0.74 -9.02 26.50
N SER A 81 0.81 -10.24 27.03
CA SER A 81 0.80 -10.50 28.47
C SER A 81 1.74 -11.65 28.86
N ALA A 82 2.14 -11.68 30.12
CA ALA A 82 2.93 -12.78 30.68
C ALA A 82 2.49 -13.06 32.12
N ARG A 83 2.56 -14.32 32.53
CA ARG A 83 2.47 -14.70 33.94
C ARG A 83 3.87 -14.66 34.56
N ILE A 84 4.03 -13.96 35.67
CA ILE A 84 5.25 -13.95 36.47
C ILE A 84 5.01 -14.79 37.71
N GLU A 85 5.85 -15.78 37.93
CA GLU A 85 5.79 -16.69 39.08
C GLU A 85 7.21 -17.07 39.51
N ALA A 86 7.40 -17.29 40.81
CA ALA A 86 8.71 -17.70 41.35
C ALA A 86 9.20 -19.00 40.71
N HIS A 87 10.44 -18.99 40.24
CA HIS A 87 11.13 -20.14 39.62
C HIS A 87 10.44 -20.71 38.36
N VAL A 88 9.47 -20.00 37.78
CA VAL A 88 8.75 -20.41 36.57
C VAL A 88 8.93 -19.34 35.49
N ARG A 89 9.38 -19.76 34.31
CA ARG A 89 9.45 -18.90 33.12
C ARG A 89 8.24 -19.17 32.23
N ALA A 90 7.17 -18.40 32.42
CA ALA A 90 5.99 -18.54 31.60
C ALA A 90 6.22 -18.00 30.17
N PRO A 91 5.58 -18.60 29.15
CA PRO A 91 5.54 -18.03 27.82
C PRO A 91 4.70 -16.75 27.79
N LEU A 92 4.88 -15.96 26.73
CA LEU A 92 4.00 -14.84 26.43
C LEU A 92 2.63 -15.34 25.96
N LEU A 93 1.59 -14.67 26.42
CA LEU A 93 0.18 -14.95 26.19
C LEU A 93 -0.50 -13.81 25.43
N GLY A 94 -1.72 -14.05 24.95
CA GLY A 94 -2.48 -13.06 24.18
C GLY A 94 -1.87 -12.83 22.81
N ARG A 95 -1.66 -13.93 22.06
CA ARG A 95 -1.11 -13.99 20.70
C ARG A 95 -2.25 -14.21 19.70
N PRO A 96 -2.87 -13.16 19.13
CA PRO A 96 -3.95 -13.29 18.14
C PRO A 96 -3.67 -14.31 17.02
N ILE A 97 -2.44 -14.36 16.50
CA ILE A 97 -2.04 -15.26 15.42
C ILE A 97 -2.05 -16.74 15.84
N ALA A 98 -1.86 -17.04 17.13
CA ALA A 98 -1.89 -18.41 17.61
C ALA A 98 -3.29 -19.05 17.48
N GLU A 99 -4.33 -18.26 17.70
CA GLU A 99 -5.74 -18.66 17.66
C GLU A 99 -6.34 -18.69 16.25
N LEU A 100 -5.62 -18.15 15.26
CA LEU A 100 -6.08 -18.08 13.87
C LEU A 100 -5.79 -19.40 13.11
N PRO A 101 -6.72 -19.86 12.25
CA PRO A 101 -6.46 -20.93 11.27
C PRO A 101 -5.28 -20.57 10.37
N TYR A 102 -4.62 -21.56 9.76
CA TYR A 102 -3.43 -21.34 8.92
C TYR A 102 -3.61 -20.24 7.86
N ALA A 103 -4.77 -20.20 7.18
CA ALA A 103 -5.10 -19.16 6.21
C ALA A 103 -5.21 -17.75 6.83
N GLY A 104 -5.64 -17.63 8.08
CA GLY A 104 -5.73 -16.38 8.82
C GLY A 104 -4.38 -15.87 9.36
N ARG A 105 -3.33 -16.70 9.33
CA ARG A 105 -1.97 -16.33 9.79
C ARG A 105 -1.17 -15.55 8.75
N PHE A 106 -1.60 -15.50 7.50
CA PHE A 106 -1.02 -14.63 6.47
C PHE A 106 -1.32 -13.14 6.69
N GLY A 107 -1.99 -12.80 7.79
CA GLY A 107 -2.22 -11.45 8.26
C GLY A 107 -3.35 -10.78 7.49
N TRP A 108 -4.33 -10.27 8.21
CA TRP A 108 -5.16 -9.21 7.65
C TRP A 108 -4.27 -7.98 7.44
N PRO A 109 -4.43 -7.21 6.34
CA PRO A 109 -3.62 -6.03 6.13
C PRO A 109 -3.80 -5.08 7.33
N SER A 110 -2.70 -4.73 7.99
CA SER A 110 -2.73 -3.70 9.02
C SER A 110 -3.16 -2.38 8.39
N MET A 111 -3.69 -1.46 9.21
CA MET A 111 -4.08 -0.14 8.73
C MET A 111 -2.92 0.56 8.00
N LEU A 112 -1.69 0.45 8.54
CA LEU A 112 -0.49 0.99 7.90
C LEU A 112 -0.21 0.30 6.58
N SER A 113 -0.31 -1.03 6.50
CA SER A 113 -0.12 -1.78 5.25
C SER A 113 -1.12 -1.38 4.17
N LEU A 114 -2.36 -1.07 4.55
CA LEU A 114 -3.36 -0.56 3.63
C LEU A 114 -2.97 0.83 3.10
N CYS A 115 -2.46 1.70 3.99
CA CYS A 115 -1.96 3.01 3.60
C CYS A 115 -0.73 2.90 2.67
N GLU A 116 0.22 2.03 3.00
CA GLU A 116 1.40 1.75 2.17
C GLU A 116 1.04 1.27 0.76
N LEU A 117 -0.08 0.55 0.60
CA LEU A 117 -0.59 0.13 -0.70
C LEU A 117 -1.31 1.27 -1.44
N LEU A 118 -2.18 2.01 -0.76
CA LEU A 118 -3.06 3.00 -1.39
C LEU A 118 -2.37 4.33 -1.71
N LEU A 119 -1.45 4.80 -0.85
CA LEU A 119 -0.74 6.07 -1.04
C LEU A 119 0.08 6.14 -2.34
N PRO A 120 0.91 5.15 -2.71
CA PRO A 120 1.68 5.21 -3.97
C PRO A 120 0.76 5.15 -5.19
N LEU A 121 -0.30 4.33 -5.15
CA LEU A 121 -1.30 4.27 -6.22
C LEU A 121 -2.00 5.62 -6.41
N LEU A 122 -2.35 6.28 -5.31
CA LEU A 122 -2.89 7.63 -5.33
C LEU A 122 -1.89 8.63 -5.92
N GLY A 123 -0.61 8.55 -5.52
CA GLY A 123 0.46 9.39 -6.04
C GLY A 123 0.62 9.26 -7.56
N ILE A 124 0.63 8.03 -8.09
CA ILE A 124 0.70 7.78 -9.53
C ILE A 124 -0.52 8.35 -10.25
N ALA A 125 -1.72 8.13 -9.72
CA ALA A 125 -2.96 8.62 -10.33
C ALA A 125 -3.01 10.16 -10.38
N LEU A 126 -2.62 10.82 -9.28
CA LEU A 126 -2.54 12.28 -9.19
C LEU A 126 -1.45 12.85 -10.10
N GLY A 127 -0.29 12.20 -10.16
CA GLY A 127 0.81 12.60 -11.04
C GLY A 127 0.40 12.55 -12.52
N HIS A 128 -0.20 11.45 -12.96
CA HIS A 128 -0.70 11.33 -14.34
C HIS A 128 -1.78 12.39 -14.64
N ALA A 129 -2.69 12.64 -13.70
CA ALA A 129 -3.72 13.65 -13.86
C ALA A 129 -3.17 15.07 -13.98
N CYS A 130 -2.11 15.40 -13.23
CA CYS A 130 -1.45 16.69 -13.31
C CYS A 130 -0.83 16.90 -14.69
N ILE A 131 -0.05 15.92 -15.17
CA ILE A 131 0.62 15.96 -16.48
C ILE A 131 -0.41 16.01 -17.62
N ALA A 132 -1.46 15.18 -17.57
CA ALA A 132 -2.51 15.17 -18.58
C ALA A 132 -3.26 16.51 -18.64
N GLY A 133 -3.61 17.08 -17.49
CA GLY A 133 -4.29 18.37 -17.40
C GLY A 133 -3.43 19.54 -17.90
N GLU A 134 -2.12 19.50 -17.67
CA GLU A 134 -1.19 20.47 -18.24
C GLU A 134 -1.09 20.35 -19.77
N ARG A 135 -0.97 19.12 -20.29
CA ARG A 135 -0.95 18.87 -21.73
C ARG A 135 -2.21 19.37 -22.44
N GLU A 136 -3.38 19.13 -21.87
CA GLU A 136 -4.65 19.64 -22.42
C GLU A 136 -4.70 21.18 -22.42
N ARG A 137 -4.23 21.83 -21.35
CA ARG A 137 -4.16 23.30 -21.28
C ARG A 137 -3.18 23.87 -22.30
N SER A 138 -1.96 23.35 -22.35
CA SER A 138 -0.92 23.80 -23.27
C SER A 138 -1.30 23.56 -24.74
N ALA A 139 -1.98 22.44 -25.04
CA ALA A 139 -2.49 22.15 -26.38
C ALA A 139 -3.54 23.18 -26.86
N LEU A 140 -4.30 23.80 -25.95
CA LEU A 140 -5.28 24.84 -26.28
C LEU A 140 -4.69 26.25 -26.30
N LEU A 141 -3.62 26.50 -25.53
CA LEU A 141 -2.97 27.80 -25.43
C LEU A 141 -2.06 28.09 -26.64
N LEU A 142 -1.32 27.09 -27.14
CA LEU A 142 -0.36 27.25 -28.25
C LEU A 142 -1.00 27.70 -29.58
N PRO A 143 -2.12 27.14 -30.06
CA PRO A 143 -2.78 27.65 -31.27
C PRO A 143 -3.38 29.04 -31.06
N ARG A 144 -3.85 29.33 -29.84
CA ARG A 144 -4.52 30.57 -29.48
C ARG A 144 -3.55 31.75 -29.40
N SER A 145 -2.29 31.51 -29.00
CA SER A 145 -1.24 32.53 -29.00
C SER A 145 -0.78 32.92 -30.41
N VAL A 146 -0.93 32.02 -31.39
CA VAL A 146 -0.65 32.30 -32.82
C VAL A 146 -1.91 32.82 -33.55
N GLY A 147 -2.98 33.17 -32.82
CA GLY A 147 -4.20 33.75 -33.39
C GLY A 147 -5.12 32.76 -34.11
N VAL A 148 -4.87 31.44 -34.00
CA VAL A 148 -5.75 30.41 -34.57
C VAL A 148 -7.01 30.30 -33.70
N SER A 149 -8.18 30.42 -34.33
CA SER A 149 -9.45 30.38 -33.61
C SER A 149 -9.72 29.00 -32.99
N ALA A 150 -10.41 28.97 -31.86
CA ALA A 150 -10.70 27.73 -31.13
C ALA A 150 -11.49 26.70 -31.98
N SER A 151 -12.30 27.16 -32.94
CA SER A 151 -13.04 26.31 -33.87
C SER A 151 -12.13 25.65 -34.92
N GLN A 152 -11.08 26.35 -35.36
CA GLN A 152 -10.12 25.85 -36.35
C GLN A 152 -9.13 24.84 -35.74
N SER A 153 -8.74 25.03 -34.47
CA SER A 153 -7.84 24.12 -33.74
C SER A 153 -8.46 22.75 -33.39
N ARG A 154 -9.80 22.66 -33.33
CA ARG A 154 -10.54 21.44 -32.96
C ARG A 154 -10.73 20.42 -34.09
N SER A 155 -10.30 20.73 -35.32
CA SER A 155 -10.45 19.82 -36.46
C SER A 155 -9.73 18.48 -36.21
N PRO A 156 -10.30 17.32 -36.63
CA PRO A 156 -9.72 16.00 -36.37
C PRO A 156 -8.31 15.79 -36.96
N ALA A 157 -7.86 16.67 -37.85
CA ALA A 157 -6.53 16.66 -38.46
C ALA A 157 -5.41 17.05 -37.47
N SER A 158 -5.68 17.94 -36.50
CA SER A 158 -4.67 18.39 -35.52
C SER A 158 -4.44 17.37 -34.39
N ARG A 159 -5.36 16.42 -34.22
CA ARG A 159 -5.34 15.44 -33.12
C ARG A 159 -4.43 14.23 -33.38
N ARG A 160 -3.89 14.08 -34.60
CA ARG A 160 -3.02 12.94 -35.00
C ARG A 160 -1.53 13.16 -34.79
N SER A 161 -1.06 14.38 -34.50
CA SER A 161 0.39 14.65 -34.42
C SER A 161 1.03 14.34 -33.06
N ALA A 162 0.25 14.03 -32.03
CA ALA A 162 0.79 13.70 -30.70
C ALA A 162 1.15 12.21 -30.51
N TRP A 163 0.66 11.33 -31.40
CA TRP A 163 0.96 9.90 -31.40
C TRP A 163 1.11 9.41 -32.85
N GLY A 164 2.22 9.73 -33.47
CA GLY A 164 2.49 9.30 -34.83
C GLY A 164 3.93 9.53 -35.20
N CYS A 165 4.77 8.50 -35.03
CA CYS A 165 5.87 8.28 -35.96
C CYS A 165 5.30 8.30 -37.38
N SER A 166 5.33 9.45 -38.05
CA SER A 166 5.00 9.53 -39.46
C SER A 166 6.24 9.12 -40.26
N CYS A 167 6.42 7.83 -40.45
CA CYS A 167 7.22 7.35 -41.56
C CYS A 167 6.47 7.72 -42.84
N SER A 168 6.85 8.81 -43.50
CA SER A 168 6.37 9.11 -44.85
C SER A 168 6.98 8.09 -45.82
N PRO A 169 6.21 7.38 -46.66
CA PRO A 169 6.78 6.69 -47.81
C PRO A 169 7.19 7.77 -48.81
N ARG A 170 8.50 7.97 -48.94
CA ARG A 170 9.11 8.77 -50.01
C ARG A 170 8.69 8.13 -51.33
N SER A 171 7.91 8.86 -52.13
CA SER A 171 7.53 8.49 -53.49
C SER A 171 8.78 8.18 -54.31
N ARG A 172 8.96 6.91 -54.67
CA ARG A 172 9.99 6.50 -55.63
C ARG A 172 9.34 6.53 -57.01
N SER A 173 9.50 7.66 -57.69
CA SER A 173 9.14 7.86 -59.08
C SER A 173 10.01 6.99 -59.99
N SER A 174 9.34 6.29 -60.89
CA SER A 174 9.84 5.44 -61.96
C SER A 174 10.57 6.21 -63.06
N ALA A 175 11.82 5.85 -63.31
CA ALA A 175 12.57 5.91 -64.57
C ALA A 175 13.93 5.26 -64.26
N GLY A 176 14.51 4.29 -64.96
CA GLY A 176 14.26 3.65 -66.25
C GLY A 176 15.59 2.96 -66.59
N LEU A 177 15.53 1.69 -67.01
CA LEU A 177 16.54 0.93 -67.77
C LEU A 177 18.00 0.85 -67.25
N LEU A 178 18.49 -0.39 -67.04
CA LEU A 178 19.35 -1.06 -68.03
C LEU A 178 19.67 -2.50 -67.60
N CYS A 179 19.61 -3.37 -68.61
CA CYS A 179 20.02 -4.77 -68.61
C CYS A 179 21.44 -4.98 -68.07
N GLY A 180 21.66 -6.13 -67.43
CA GLY A 180 22.99 -6.62 -67.11
C GLY A 180 22.94 -7.84 -66.21
N ALA A 181 22.51 -8.98 -66.74
CA ALA A 181 22.82 -10.27 -66.12
C ALA A 181 24.29 -10.62 -66.40
N PRO A 182 25.00 -11.16 -65.41
CA PRO A 182 25.99 -12.19 -65.70
C PRO A 182 25.72 -13.44 -64.87
N THR A 183 25.59 -14.53 -65.61
CA THR A 183 25.73 -15.91 -65.17
C THR A 183 27.07 -16.15 -64.48
N TRP A 184 27.09 -16.94 -63.41
CA TRP A 184 28.29 -17.68 -63.01
C TRP A 184 27.91 -19.11 -62.65
N SER A 185 28.47 -20.03 -63.41
CA SER A 185 28.44 -21.48 -63.24
C SER A 185 29.68 -21.95 -62.48
N HIS A 186 29.50 -23.10 -61.84
CA HIS A 186 30.48 -24.13 -61.47
C HIS A 186 31.45 -23.95 -60.27
N ALA A 187 31.19 -24.85 -59.30
CA ALA A 187 32.06 -25.96 -58.86
C ALA A 187 33.15 -25.71 -57.81
N GLY A 188 33.20 -26.63 -56.84
CA GLY A 188 34.47 -27.06 -56.23
C GLY A 188 34.43 -27.30 -54.72
N ASP A 189 34.19 -28.56 -54.35
CA ASP A 189 34.74 -29.31 -53.20
C ASP A 189 35.49 -28.57 -52.08
N ARG A 190 34.98 -28.71 -50.85
CA ARG A 190 35.52 -29.63 -49.83
C ARG A 190 34.61 -29.73 -48.61
#